data_AF-A0A537L4M1-F1
#
_entry.id   AF-A0A537L4M1-F1
#
_cell.length_a   1.000
_cell.length_b   1.000
_cell.length_c   1.000
_cell.angle_alpha   90.00
_cell.angle_beta   90.00
_cell.angle_gamma   90.00
#
_symmetry.space_group_name_H-M   'P 1'
#
loop_
_entity.id
_entity.type
_entity.pdbx_description
1 polymer ?
#
loop_
_entity_poly.entity_id
_entity_poly.type
_entity_poly.pdbx_seq_one_letter_code
_entity_poly.pdbx_strand_id
1 'polypeptide(L)' 'MLILGISCYYHDSAVALVDDSRILFAIHEER' A
#
# COMPACT_ATOMS: atom_id res chain seq x y z
N MET A 1 -3.89 -9.09 11.69
CA MET A 1 -4.93 -9.14 10.62
C MET A 1 -4.31 -8.54 9.37
N LEU A 2 -4.30 -9.30 8.27
CA LEU A 2 -3.69 -8.86 7.01
C LEU A 2 -4.64 -7.94 6.24
N ILE A 3 -4.13 -6.74 5.90
CA ILE A 3 -4.85 -5.72 5.13
C ILE A 3 -4.02 -5.37 3.89
N LEU A 4 -4.67 -5.40 2.72
CA LEU A 4 -4.12 -4.87 1.48
C LEU A 4 -4.70 -3.47 1.24
N GLY A 5 -3.89 -2.45 1.47
CA GLY A 5 -4.24 -1.06 1.19
C GLY A 5 -3.90 -0.71 -0.26
N ILE A 6 -4.85 -0.10 -0.97
CA ILE A 6 -4.67 0.37 -2.34
C ILE A 6 -4.97 1.87 -2.36
N SER A 7 -4.02 2.64 -2.87
CA SER A 7 -4.22 4.05 -3.22
C SER A 7 -4.30 4.16 -4.73
N CYS A 8 -5.42 4.67 -5.22
CA CYS A 8 -5.62 5.03 -6.62
C CYS A 8 -6.16 6.45 -6.72
N TYR A 9 -5.50 7.39 -6.03
CA TYR A 9 -5.90 8.79 -6.05
C TYR A 9 -5.09 9.53 -7.12
N TYR A 10 -5.77 9.92 -8.20
CA TYR A 10 -5.19 10.61 -9.34
C TYR A 10 -4.11 9.78 -10.07
N HIS A 11 -3.02 10.40 -10.55
CA HIS A 11 -1.97 9.74 -11.33
C HIS A 11 -1.07 8.80 -10.50
N ASP A 12 -1.06 8.93 -9.18
CA ASP A 12 -0.14 8.20 -8.31
C ASP A 12 -0.87 7.02 -7.69
N SER A 13 -0.48 5.81 -8.11
CA SER A 13 -1.01 4.56 -7.53
C SER A 13 -0.01 3.89 -6.60
N ALA A 14 -0.51 3.36 -5.48
CA ALA A 14 0.31 2.75 -4.43
C ALA A 14 -0.37 1.51 -3.84
N VAL A 15 0.45 0.58 -3.34
CA VAL A 15 -0.03 -0.58 -2.57
C VAL A 15 0.77 -0.72 -1.28
N ALA A 16 0.07 -1.01 -0.18
CA ALA A 16 0.69 -1.33 1.10
C ALA A 16 0.12 -2.64 1.68
N LEU A 17 1.00 -3.48 2.22
CA LEU A 17 0.64 -4.65 3.01
C LEU A 17 0.82 -4.33 4.49
N VAL A 18 -0.25 -4.41 5.26
CA VAL A 18 -0.25 -4.09 6.69
C VAL A 18 -0.69 -5.31 7.49
N ASP A 19 0.03 -5.61 8.57
CA ASP A 19 -0.38 -6.58 9.58
C ASP A 19 -0.26 -5.98 10.97
N ASP A 20 -1.38 -5.91 11.68
CA ASP A 20 -1.46 -5.46 13.08
C ASP A 20 -0.76 -4.11 13.34
N SER A 21 -1.11 -3.13 12.50
CA SER A 21 -0.54 -1.76 12.49
C SER A 21 0.94 -1.66 12.06
N ARG A 22 1.55 -2.74 11.58
CA ARG A 22 2.90 -2.72 10.98
C ARG A 22 2.83 -2.78 9.47
N ILE A 23 3.59 -1.92 8.80
CA ILE A 23 3.77 -1.97 7.35
C ILE A 23 4.81 -3.05 7.05
N LEU A 24 4.40 -4.10 6.34
CA LEU A 24 5.27 -5.18 5.89
C LEU A 24 5.87 -4.87 4.51
N PHE A 25 5.09 -4.22 3.66
CA PHE A 25 5.49 -3.85 2.31
C PHE A 25 4.77 -2.57 1.87
N ALA A 26 5.46 -1.73 1.10
CA ALA A 26 4.87 -0.57 0.46
C ALA A 26 5.61 -0.32 -0.86
N ILE A 27 4.86 -0.16 -1.95
CA ILE A 27 5.39 0.15 -3.27
C ILE A 27 4.54 1.23 -3.93
N HIS A 28 5.20 2.07 -4.71
CA HIS A 28 4.57 3.13 -5.50
C HIS A 28 4.75 2.80 -6.97
N GLU A 29 3.73 2.91 -7.79
CA GLU A 29 3.80 2.43 -9.18
C GLU A 29 4.93 3.09 -9.99
N GLU A 30 5.22 4.37 -9.71
CA GLU A 30 6.31 5.11 -10.36
C GLU A 30 7.72 4.76 -9.85
N ARG A 31 7.89 3.84 -8.90
CA ARG A 31 9.19 3.47 -8.30
C ARG A 31 9.34 1.98 -8.02
#